data_AF-A0A820D3F2-F1
#
_entry.id   AF-A0A820D3F2-F1
#
_cell.length_a   1.000
_cell.length_b   1.000
_cell.length_c   1.000
_cell.angle_alpha   90.00
_cell.angle_beta   90.00
_cell.angle_gamma   90.00
#
_symmetry.space_group_name_H-M   'P 1'
#
loop_
_entity.id
_entity.type
_entity.pdbx_description
1 polymer ?
#
loop_
_entity_poly.entity_id
_entity_poly.type
_entity_poly.pdbx_seq_one_letter_code
_entity_poly.pdbx_strand_id
1 'polypeptide(L)'
;LFIVDRRNHRIVGSGLNGFRCLVGCYGIGSQSNQLDNPFSFSFDHSGNMIVTDQENDRIQKFQYFEESCVTQRKLKRKPILEAENETPDGFKTELLIDNIIVMLVA
;
A
#
# COMPACT_ATOMS: atom_id res chain seq x y z
N LEU A 1 4.96 2.74 -13.73
CA LEU A 1 3.84 2.67 -14.71
C LEU A 1 2.64 2.01 -14.04
N PHE A 2 1.46 2.61 -14.15
CA PHE A 2 0.19 2.06 -13.68
C PHE A 2 -0.71 1.77 -14.88
N ILE A 3 -1.49 0.70 -14.81
CA ILE A 3 -2.39 0.26 -15.89
C ILE A 3 -3.76 -0.06 -15.28
N VAL A 4 -4.80 0.52 -15.85
CA VAL A 4 -6.19 0.12 -15.60
C VAL A 4 -6.52 -1.03 -16.51
N ASP A 5 -6.53 -2.24 -15.94
CA ASP A 5 -6.79 -3.48 -16.67
C ASP A 5 -8.30 -3.76 -16.63
N ARG A 6 -9.07 -2.90 -17.32
CA ARG A 6 -10.53 -2.74 -17.18
C ARG A 6 -11.30 -4.07 -17.21
N ARG A 7 -11.08 -4.89 -18.25
CA ARG A 7 -11.78 -6.18 -18.43
C ARG A 7 -11.27 -7.31 -17.53
N ASN A 8 -10.17 -7.09 -16.82
CA ASN A 8 -9.72 -7.97 -15.75
C ASN A 8 -10.08 -7.41 -14.37
N HIS A 9 -10.92 -6.36 -14.32
CA HIS A 9 -11.50 -5.78 -13.11
C HIS A 9 -10.44 -5.40 -12.06
N ARG A 10 -9.28 -4.91 -12.50
CA ARG A 10 -8.14 -4.62 -11.61
C ARG A 10 -7.30 -3.45 -12.06
N ILE A 11 -6.52 -2.92 -11.12
CA ILE A 11 -5.44 -1.97 -11.40
C ILE A 11 -4.11 -2.67 -11.11
N VAL A 12 -3.17 -2.59 -12.05
CA VAL A 12 -1.82 -3.14 -11.91
C VAL A 12 -0.78 -2.04 -11.94
N GLY A 13 0.31 -2.25 -11.20
CA GLY A 13 1.44 -1.33 -11.14
C GLY A 13 2.75 -2.05 -11.39
N SER A 14 3.68 -1.38 -12.07
CA SER A 14 5.06 -1.84 -12.25
C SER A 14 5.86 -1.64 -10.96
N GLY A 15 6.64 -2.64 -10.58
CA GLY A 15 7.64 -2.61 -9.53
C GLY A 15 8.92 -3.33 -9.96
N LEU A 16 9.84 -3.53 -9.00
CA LEU A 16 11.16 -4.15 -9.25
C LEU A 16 11.07 -5.56 -9.87
N ASN A 17 10.00 -6.30 -9.56
CA ASN A 17 9.78 -7.67 -10.03
C ASN A 17 8.74 -7.76 -11.18
N GLY A 18 8.51 -6.65 -11.88
CA GLY A 18 7.50 -6.58 -12.95
C GLY A 18 6.16 -6.03 -12.49
N PHE A 19 5.08 -6.40 -13.18
CA PHE A 19 3.74 -5.92 -12.85
C PHE A 19 3.09 -6.75 -11.75
N ARG A 20 2.50 -6.08 -10.76
CA ARG A 20 1.70 -6.69 -9.70
C ARG A 20 0.32 -6.06 -9.64
N CYS A 21 -0.66 -6.83 -9.18
CA CYS A 21 -1.98 -6.31 -8.90
C CYS A 21 -1.95 -5.44 -7.64
N LEU A 22 -2.61 -4.29 -7.69
CA LEU A 22 -2.69 -3.33 -6.59
C LEU A 22 -4.10 -3.27 -5.98
N VAL A 23 -5.13 -3.33 -6.84
CA VAL A 23 -6.54 -3.20 -6.46
C VAL A 23 -7.37 -4.14 -7.35
N GLY A 24 -8.43 -4.75 -6.82
CA GLY A 24 -9.31 -5.65 -7.58
C GLY A 24 -8.72 -7.04 -7.82
N CYS A 25 -7.74 -7.45 -6.99
CA CYS A 25 -6.99 -8.70 -7.20
C CYS A 25 -7.80 -9.97 -6.92
N TYR A 26 -8.98 -9.82 -6.29
CA TYR A 26 -9.92 -10.89 -5.99
C TYR A 26 -11.05 -10.99 -7.03
N GLY A 27 -10.83 -10.41 -8.22
CA GLY A 27 -11.75 -10.46 -9.35
C GLY A 27 -12.89 -9.44 -9.26
N ILE A 28 -13.87 -9.68 -10.12
CA ILE A 28 -15.06 -8.85 -10.27
C ILE A 28 -15.95 -8.90 -9.02
N GLY A 29 -16.51 -7.76 -8.63
CA GLY A 29 -17.56 -7.69 -7.62
C GLY A 29 -17.70 -6.32 -6.98
N SER A 30 -18.58 -6.25 -5.98
CA SER A 30 -18.98 -5.00 -5.31
C SER A 30 -18.43 -4.89 -3.88
N GLN A 31 -17.61 -5.83 -3.42
CA GLN A 31 -16.93 -5.72 -2.13
C GLN A 31 -15.90 -4.58 -2.13
N SER A 32 -15.43 -4.16 -0.95
CA SER A 32 -14.49 -3.03 -0.80
C SER A 32 -13.11 -3.27 -1.42
N ASN A 33 -12.73 -4.52 -1.65
CA ASN A 33 -11.47 -4.94 -2.28
C ASN A 33 -11.64 -5.44 -3.72
N GLN A 34 -12.86 -5.36 -4.26
CA GLN A 34 -13.21 -5.75 -5.63
C GLN A 34 -13.57 -4.51 -6.46
N LEU A 35 -13.45 -4.67 -7.78
CA LEU A 35 -13.86 -3.68 -8.76
C LEU A 35 -14.74 -4.36 -9.81
N ASP A 36 -15.47 -3.57 -10.58
CA ASP A 36 -16.14 -3.98 -11.79
C ASP A 36 -15.91 -2.95 -12.91
N ASN A 37 -15.09 -3.34 -13.89
CA ASN A 37 -14.72 -2.54 -15.06
C ASN A 37 -14.28 -1.11 -14.68
N PRO A 38 -13.21 -0.96 -13.86
CA PRO A 38 -12.71 0.35 -13.51
C PRO A 38 -12.32 1.12 -14.78
N PHE A 39 -12.74 2.39 -14.86
CA PHE A 39 -12.50 3.21 -16.06
C PHE A 39 -11.18 3.98 -15.97
N SER A 40 -10.92 4.61 -14.83
CA SER A 40 -9.74 5.45 -14.58
C SER A 40 -9.39 5.48 -13.08
N PHE A 41 -8.24 6.07 -12.77
CA PHE A 41 -7.84 6.41 -11.40
C PHE A 41 -7.02 7.71 -11.36
N SER A 42 -6.92 8.30 -10.16
CA SER A 42 -6.01 9.42 -9.85
C SER A 42 -5.42 9.22 -8.46
N PHE A 43 -4.34 9.95 -8.13
CA PHE A 43 -3.84 10.03 -6.76
C PHE A 43 -4.33 11.31 -6.08
N ASP A 44 -4.58 11.24 -4.77
CA ASP A 44 -4.75 12.42 -3.92
C ASP A 44 -3.41 12.92 -3.35
N HIS A 45 -3.42 14.06 -2.64
CA HIS A 45 -2.20 14.66 -2.08
C HIS A 45 -1.51 13.81 -1.02
N SER A 46 -2.20 12.82 -0.45
CA SER A 46 -1.68 11.88 0.54
C SER A 46 -1.19 10.58 -0.11
N GLY A 47 -1.23 10.49 -1.44
CA GLY A 47 -0.81 9.32 -2.20
C GLY A 47 -1.89 8.24 -2.36
N ASN A 48 -3.09 8.43 -1.83
CA ASN A 48 -4.15 7.43 -1.97
C ASN A 48 -4.66 7.37 -3.41
N MET A 49 -5.00 6.18 -3.87
CA MET A 49 -5.54 5.94 -5.20
C MET A 49 -7.06 6.09 -5.18
N ILE A 50 -7.59 7.02 -5.97
CA ILE A 50 -9.02 7.25 -6.19
C ILE A 50 -9.41 6.59 -7.50
N VAL A 51 -10.32 5.64 -7.47
CA VAL A 51 -10.69 4.78 -8.61
C VAL A 51 -12.15 4.99 -8.96
N THR A 52 -12.44 5.16 -10.26
CA THR A 52 -13.81 5.15 -10.78
C THR A 52 -14.20 3.71 -11.11
N ASP A 53 -15.05 3.12 -10.29
CA ASP A 53 -15.50 1.73 -10.37
C ASP A 53 -16.83 1.66 -11.14
N GLN A 54 -16.71 1.70 -12.48
CA GLN A 54 -17.76 2.17 -13.38
C GLN A 54 -19.05 1.36 -13.28
N GLU A 55 -18.99 0.03 -13.34
CA GLU A 55 -20.20 -0.82 -13.39
C GLU A 55 -20.79 -1.04 -11.99
N ASN A 56 -20.06 -0.66 -10.95
CA ASN A 56 -20.59 -0.57 -9.59
C ASN A 56 -21.14 0.83 -9.26
N ASP A 57 -21.18 1.76 -10.23
CA ASP A 57 -21.67 3.13 -10.07
C ASP A 57 -21.06 3.88 -8.86
N ARG A 58 -19.77 3.65 -8.57
CA ARG A 58 -19.11 4.21 -7.38
C ARG A 58 -17.70 4.73 -7.64
N ILE A 59 -17.24 5.55 -6.71
CA ILE A 59 -15.83 5.96 -6.59
C ILE A 59 -15.29 5.35 -5.30
N GLN A 60 -14.13 4.71 -5.38
CA GLN A 60 -13.46 4.11 -4.22
C GLN A 60 -12.09 4.74 -3.99
N LYS A 61 -11.70 4.85 -2.72
CA LYS A 61 -10.39 5.34 -2.29
C LYS A 61 -9.61 4.20 -1.65
N PHE A 62 -8.44 3.90 -2.20
CA PHE A 62 -7.53 2.88 -1.71
C PHE A 62 -6.28 3.55 -1.15
N GLN A 63 -5.87 3.09 0.02
CA GLN A 63 -4.60 3.50 0.59
C GLN A 63 -3.48 2.95 -0.29
N TYR A 64 -2.65 3.83 -0.82
CA TYR A 64 -1.49 3.49 -1.62
C TYR A 64 -0.32 4.31 -1.11
N PHE A 65 0.60 3.64 -0.42
CA PHE A 65 1.86 4.26 -0.03
C PHE A 65 2.93 3.67 -0.93
N GLU A 66 3.40 4.46 -1.88
CA GLU A 66 4.72 4.23 -2.40
C GLU A 66 5.67 4.78 -1.34
N GLU A 67 6.47 3.91 -0.71
CA GLU A 67 7.64 4.35 0.06
C GLU A 67 8.63 5.00 -0.93
N SER A 68 8.27 6.18 -1.41
CA SER A 68 9.14 7.01 -2.21
C SER A 68 10.28 7.47 -1.31
N CYS A 69 11.49 7.45 -1.86
CA CYS A 69 12.76 7.72 -1.22
C CYS A 69 12.90 9.20 -0.75
N VAL A 70 12.00 9.65 0.13
CA VAL A 70 12.06 10.95 0.80
C VAL A 70 12.47 10.78 2.26
N THR A 71 12.29 9.59 2.85
CA THR A 71 12.63 9.30 4.25
C THR A 71 14.10 8.91 4.46
N GLN A 72 14.82 8.52 3.41
CA GLN A 72 16.27 8.19 3.50
C GLN A 72 17.17 9.42 3.77
N ARG A 73 16.65 10.65 3.70
CA ARG A 73 17.38 11.87 4.07
C ARG A 73 17.30 12.24 5.55
N LYS A 74 16.31 11.72 6.31
CA LYS A 74 16.18 12.01 7.74
C LYS A 74 16.92 11.04 8.66
N LEU A 75 17.37 9.89 8.16
CA LEU A 75 18.13 8.91 8.96
C LEU A 75 19.67 9.05 8.86
N LYS A 76 20.20 9.97 8.05
CA LYS A 76 21.66 10.12 7.87
C LYS A 76 22.37 11.11 8.80
N ARG A 77 21.73 11.56 9.91
CA ARG A 77 22.45 12.35 10.94
C ARG A 77 21.94 12.07 12.36
N LYS A 78 22.59 11.13 13.04
CA LYS A 78 23.20 11.37 14.36
C LYS A 78 24.49 10.52 14.52
N PRO A 79 25.51 11.05 15.22
CA PRO A 79 26.90 10.59 15.16
C PRO A 79 27.18 9.39 16.06
N ILE A 80 28.37 8.82 15.85
CA ILE A 80 28.98 7.65 16.50
C ILE A 80 29.22 7.91 18.01
N LEU A 81 29.05 6.82 18.79
CA LEU A 81 29.48 6.55 20.18
C LEU A 81 28.41 6.75 21.27
N GLU A 82 27.72 5.67 21.65
CA GLU A 82 27.77 5.08 23.00
C GLU A 82 27.16 3.67 22.97
N ALA A 83 27.70 2.80 23.82
CA ALA A 83 27.78 1.35 23.67
C ALA A 83 26.50 0.58 24.01
N GLU A 84 26.52 -0.70 23.60
CA GLU A 84 25.55 -1.75 23.93
C GLU A 84 25.25 -1.83 25.43
N ASN A 85 23.97 -2.00 25.77
CA ASN A 85 23.56 -2.72 26.97
C ASN A 85 22.19 -3.36 26.71
N GLU A 86 22.21 -4.69 26.52
CA GLU A 86 21.01 -5.52 26.52
C GLU A 86 20.41 -5.54 27.92
N THR A 87 19.11 -5.25 28.05
CA THR A 87 18.36 -5.51 29.29
C THR A 87 17.61 -6.85 29.18
N PRO A 88 17.69 -7.71 30.20
CA PRO A 88 17.22 -9.10 30.16
C PRO A 88 15.70 -9.24 30.42
N ASP A 89 14.89 -8.41 29.76
CA ASP A 89 13.43 -8.52 29.78
C ASP A 89 12.89 -8.41 28.33
N GLY A 90 13.12 -9.47 27.57
CA GLY A 90 12.04 -10.18 26.90
C GLY A 90 11.21 -9.54 25.78
N PHE A 91 11.48 -8.34 25.26
CA PHE A 91 10.76 -7.83 24.07
C PHE A 91 11.69 -7.16 23.05
N LYS A 92 12.02 -7.88 21.96
CA LYS A 92 12.65 -7.32 20.76
C LYS A 92 11.67 -7.36 19.57
N THR A 93 11.36 -6.16 19.09
CA THR A 93 11.13 -5.74 17.68
C THR A 93 10.04 -6.44 16.86
N GLU A 94 8.97 -5.70 16.60
CA GLU A 94 7.97 -5.99 15.57
C GLU A 94 8.61 -5.85 14.18
N LEU A 95 8.70 -6.97 13.47
CA LEU A 95 9.09 -7.02 12.06
C LEU A 95 7.85 -6.60 11.25
N LEU A 96 7.80 -5.33 10.82
CA LEU A 96 6.86 -4.90 9.77
C LEU A 96 7.33 -5.49 8.44
N ILE A 97 6.92 -6.73 8.18
CA ILE A 97 6.84 -7.26 6.82
C ILE A 97 5.37 -7.60 6.60
N ASP A 98 4.80 -6.96 5.59
CA ASP A 98 3.42 -7.04 5.11
C ASP A 98 2.39 -6.20 5.87
N ASN A 99 1.94 -5.14 5.17
CA ASN A 99 0.96 -4.14 5.55
C ASN A 99 -0.41 -4.73 5.96
N ILE A 100 -0.52 -5.25 7.18
CA ILE A 100 -1.81 -5.51 7.84
C ILE A 100 -1.71 -5.03 9.29
N ILE A 101 -2.28 -3.88 9.60
CA ILE A 101 -2.58 -3.48 10.97
C ILE A 101 -3.83 -4.28 11.40
N VAL A 102 -3.64 -5.35 12.17
CA VAL A 102 -4.72 -5.95 12.94
C VAL A 102 -4.79 -5.19 14.27
N MET A 103 -5.75 -4.26 14.40
CA MET A 103 -6.15 -3.78 15.73
C MET A 103 -6.97 -4.87 16.41
N LEU A 104 -6.40 -5.52 17.42
CA LEU A 104 -7.19 -6.19 18.45
C LEU A 104 -7.31 -5.25 19.63
N VAL A 105 -8.55 -4.88 19.96
CA VAL A 105 -8.92 -4.18 21.19
C VAL A 105 -9.43 -5.21 22.20
N ALA A 106 -8.98 -5.03 23.44
CA ALA A 106 -9.19 -5.79 24.68
C ALA A 106 -8.31 -7.04 24.86
#